data_AF-A0A7Y2G3K0-F1
#
_entry.id   AF-A0A7Y2G3K0-F1
#
_cell.length_a   1.000
_cell.length_b   1.000
_cell.length_c   1.000
_cell.angle_alpha   90.00
_cell.angle_beta   90.00
_cell.angle_gamma   90.00
#
_symmetry.space_group_name_H-M   'P 1'
#
loop_
_entity.id
_entity.type
_entity.pdbx_description
1 polymer ?
#
loop_
_entity_poly.entity_id
_entity_poly.type
_entity_poly.pdbx_seq_one_letter_code
_entity_poly.pdbx_strand_id
1 'polypeptide(L)'
;KLADGSITQIFAQLLEMEDAQVMRVMTLAMAASLAAGTDLIEAVTYAVPVDMGKMWQPDDAFFDILRDKRVINAMVKDIAGKSCADGALTDTGKVQKDIIRNRIAGHGVSADKARPDWRPRWMQVPASHYLDRATCPPSAAGERAAKIMDKTPSQKAA
;
A
#
# COMPACT_ATOMS: atom_id res chain seq x y z
N LYS A 1 -15.38 15.95 -1.01
CA LYS A 1 -15.12 17.00 0.00
C LYS A 1 -16.22 16.88 1.05
N LEU A 2 -15.90 16.90 2.35
CA LEU A 2 -16.86 16.89 3.47
C LEU A 2 -17.76 18.16 3.53
N ALA A 3 -17.98 18.85 2.42
CA ALA A 3 -18.40 20.25 2.40
C ALA A 3 -19.41 20.51 1.29
N ASP A 4 -20.64 20.07 1.50
CA ASP A 4 -21.83 20.74 0.96
C ASP A 4 -22.59 21.50 2.07
N GLY A 5 -22.01 21.62 3.28
CA GLY A 5 -22.58 22.32 4.45
C GLY A 5 -21.62 23.34 5.08
N SER A 6 -22.16 24.30 5.83
CA SER A 6 -21.37 25.30 6.56
C SER A 6 -20.51 24.66 7.65
N ILE A 7 -19.31 25.19 7.89
CA ILE A 7 -18.43 24.69 8.96
C ILE A 7 -19.10 24.72 10.34
N THR A 8 -20.00 25.69 10.56
CA THR A 8 -20.80 25.79 11.78
C THR A 8 -21.76 24.62 11.95
N GLN A 9 -22.35 24.12 10.85
CA GLN A 9 -23.25 22.96 10.89
C GLN A 9 -22.46 21.66 11.17
N ILE A 10 -21.28 21.51 10.55
CA ILE A 10 -20.39 20.36 10.82
C ILE A 10 -19.98 20.37 12.29
N PHE A 11 -19.59 21.54 12.82
CA PHE A 11 -19.20 21.68 14.22
C PHE A 11 -20.35 21.32 15.18
N ALA A 12 -21.57 21.82 14.92
CA ALA A 12 -22.75 21.47 15.73
C ALA A 12 -23.01 19.95 15.74
N GLN A 13 -22.91 19.28 14.59
CA GLN A 13 -23.07 17.82 14.51
C GLN A 13 -21.98 17.06 15.26
N LEU A 14 -20.73 17.54 15.22
CA LEU A 14 -19.62 16.90 15.96
C LEU A 14 -19.80 17.00 17.48
N LEU A 15 -20.43 18.07 17.98
CA LEU A 15 -20.71 18.23 19.43
C LEU A 15 -21.74 17.22 19.95
N GLU A 16 -22.61 16.68 19.09
CA GLU A 16 -23.62 15.67 19.46
C GLU A 16 -23.08 14.23 19.41
N MET A 17 -21.85 14.03 18.94
CA MET A 17 -21.21 12.73 18.81
C MET A 17 -20.41 12.34 20.05
N GLU A 18 -20.26 11.04 20.30
CA GLU A 18 -19.30 10.54 21.29
C GLU A 18 -17.86 10.72 20.80
N ASP A 19 -16.91 10.88 21.73
CA ASP A 19 -15.47 11.01 21.45
C ASP A 19 -14.96 9.97 20.44
N ALA A 20 -15.35 8.70 20.60
CA ALA A 20 -14.93 7.63 19.69
C ALA A 20 -15.44 7.82 18.25
N GLN A 21 -16.61 8.45 18.07
CA GLN A 21 -17.14 8.80 16.75
C GLN A 21 -16.38 9.99 16.16
N VAL A 22 -16.11 11.03 16.95
CA VAL A 22 -15.31 12.20 16.54
C VAL A 22 -13.90 11.76 16.10
N MET A 23 -13.25 10.89 16.85
CA MET A 23 -11.92 10.35 16.51
C MET A 23 -11.91 9.58 15.18
N ARG A 24 -13.00 8.85 14.86
CA ARG A 24 -13.17 8.19 13.56
C ARG A 24 -13.32 9.21 12.43
N VAL A 25 -14.13 10.25 12.61
CA VAL A 25 -14.29 11.32 11.61
C VAL A 25 -12.97 12.05 11.38
N MET A 26 -12.24 12.39 12.44
CA MET A 26 -10.91 13.00 12.35
C MET A 26 -9.95 12.13 11.55
N THR A 27 -9.90 10.83 11.84
CA THR A 27 -9.03 9.88 11.12
C THR A 27 -9.37 9.84 9.62
N LEU A 28 -10.66 9.83 9.27
CA LEU A 28 -11.11 9.88 7.87
C LEU A 28 -10.77 11.22 7.20
N ALA A 29 -10.94 12.34 7.90
CA ALA A 29 -10.61 13.67 7.40
C ALA A 29 -9.10 13.81 7.16
N MET A 30 -8.27 13.31 8.09
CA MET A 30 -6.82 13.24 7.94
C MET A 30 -6.45 12.37 6.75
N ALA A 31 -7.00 11.15 6.64
CA ALA A 31 -6.77 10.27 5.50
C ALA A 31 -7.19 10.90 4.16
N ALA A 32 -8.32 11.61 4.12
CA ALA A 32 -8.78 12.33 2.94
C ALA A 32 -7.95 13.59 2.61
N SER A 33 -7.26 14.16 3.61
CA SER A 33 -6.32 15.26 3.43
C SER A 33 -4.94 14.81 2.97
N LEU A 34 -4.61 13.52 3.10
CA LEU A 34 -3.42 12.96 2.50
C LEU A 34 -3.54 13.13 0.99
N ALA A 35 -2.46 13.55 0.34
CA ALA A 35 -2.37 13.67 -1.11
C ALA A 35 -2.31 12.27 -1.79
N ALA A 36 -3.14 11.32 -1.33
CA ALA A 36 -3.20 9.95 -1.79
C ALA A 36 -3.49 9.89 -3.29
N GLY A 37 -2.70 9.11 -4.03
CA GLY A 37 -2.83 8.98 -5.48
C GLY A 37 -2.25 10.15 -6.29
N THR A 38 -1.73 11.20 -5.63
CA THR A 38 -0.93 12.23 -6.29
C THR A 38 0.51 11.75 -6.47
N ASP A 39 1.22 12.34 -7.43
CA ASP A 39 2.66 12.15 -7.63
C ASP A 39 3.51 12.81 -6.53
N LEU A 40 2.95 13.73 -5.74
CA LEU A 40 3.64 14.36 -4.61
C LEU A 40 4.16 13.33 -3.61
N ILE A 41 3.37 12.30 -3.27
CA ILE A 41 3.78 11.28 -2.29
C ILE A 41 4.99 10.49 -2.78
N GLU A 42 5.02 10.14 -4.07
CA GLU A 42 6.15 9.45 -4.68
C GLU A 42 7.35 10.40 -4.83
N ALA A 43 7.12 11.67 -5.14
CA ALA A 43 8.17 12.69 -5.23
C ALA A 43 8.86 12.94 -3.87
N VAL A 44 8.14 12.86 -2.75
CA VAL A 44 8.74 13.00 -1.40
C VAL A 44 9.84 11.96 -1.16
N THR A 45 9.73 10.77 -1.77
CA THR A 45 10.76 9.71 -1.62
C THR A 45 12.13 10.09 -2.20
N TYR A 46 12.19 11.12 -3.08
CA TYR A 46 13.45 11.65 -3.60
C TYR A 46 14.16 12.60 -2.62
N ALA A 47 13.42 13.23 -1.72
CA ALA A 47 13.96 14.19 -0.75
C ALA A 47 14.17 13.58 0.63
N VAL A 48 13.34 12.59 1.00
CA VAL A 48 13.38 11.93 2.30
C VAL A 48 13.70 10.46 2.09
N PRO A 49 14.77 9.91 2.70
CA PRO A 49 15.02 8.48 2.69
C PRO A 49 13.86 7.74 3.39
N VAL A 50 12.97 7.13 2.62
CA VAL A 50 11.87 6.33 3.15
C VAL A 50 12.26 4.86 3.13
N ASP A 51 12.48 4.30 4.32
CA ASP A 51 12.61 2.87 4.49
C ASP A 51 11.22 2.28 4.73
N MET A 52 10.48 1.95 3.66
CA MET A 52 9.19 1.27 3.77
C MET A 52 9.29 0.05 4.68
N GLY A 53 10.47 -0.62 4.64
CA GLY A 53 10.94 -1.67 5.54
C GLY A 53 10.45 -1.53 6.98
N LYS A 54 10.78 -0.39 7.55
CA LYS A 54 10.54 -0.09 8.96
C LYS A 54 9.17 0.51 9.23
N MET A 55 8.53 1.06 8.19
CA MET A 55 7.31 1.87 8.33
C MET A 55 6.03 1.05 8.22
N TRP A 56 6.04 -0.06 7.48
CA TRP A 56 4.84 -0.83 7.22
C TRP A 56 5.14 -2.30 6.91
N GLN A 57 4.23 -3.18 7.32
CA GLN A 57 4.21 -4.60 6.96
C GLN A 57 2.78 -5.05 6.66
N PRO A 58 2.58 -6.09 5.81
CA PRO A 58 1.25 -6.65 5.58
C PRO A 58 0.61 -7.17 6.87
N ASP A 59 -0.58 -6.68 7.18
CA ASP A 59 -1.40 -7.09 8.32
C ASP A 59 -2.71 -7.73 7.86
N ASP A 60 -3.56 -8.13 8.80
CA ASP A 60 -4.84 -8.76 8.47
C ASP A 60 -5.78 -7.83 7.70
N ALA A 61 -5.77 -6.53 8.00
CA ALA A 61 -6.57 -5.56 7.27
C ALA A 61 -6.17 -5.50 5.78
N PHE A 62 -4.87 -5.51 5.48
CA PHE A 62 -4.37 -5.59 4.10
C PHE A 62 -4.88 -6.85 3.38
N PHE A 63 -4.80 -8.01 4.03
CA PHE A 63 -5.26 -9.25 3.42
C PHE A 63 -6.78 -9.31 3.28
N ASP A 64 -7.55 -8.68 4.18
CA ASP A 64 -9.01 -8.66 4.12
C ASP A 64 -9.54 -7.86 2.94
N ILE A 65 -8.91 -6.72 2.62
CA ILE A 65 -9.32 -5.88 1.49
C ILE A 65 -8.82 -6.40 0.13
N LEU A 66 -7.87 -7.34 0.10
CA LEU A 66 -7.32 -7.88 -1.14
C LEU A 66 -8.30 -8.87 -1.80
N ARG A 67 -8.93 -8.49 -2.91
CA ARG A 67 -9.99 -9.30 -3.56
C ARG A 67 -9.62 -9.90 -4.92
N ASP A 68 -8.78 -9.25 -5.72
CA ASP A 68 -8.45 -9.72 -7.07
C ASP A 68 -7.53 -10.94 -7.02
N LYS A 69 -8.06 -12.13 -7.35
CA LYS A 69 -7.30 -13.39 -7.38
C LYS A 69 -6.08 -13.35 -8.30
N ARG A 70 -6.11 -12.58 -9.39
CA ARG A 70 -4.97 -12.46 -10.32
C ARG A 70 -3.81 -11.74 -9.64
N VAL A 71 -4.12 -10.69 -8.90
CA VAL A 71 -3.13 -9.93 -8.12
C VAL A 71 -2.60 -10.77 -6.96
N ILE A 72 -3.48 -11.49 -6.24
CA ILE A 72 -3.07 -12.41 -5.17
C ILE A 72 -2.11 -13.48 -5.71
N ASN A 73 -2.43 -14.11 -6.84
CA ASN A 73 -1.57 -15.12 -7.45
C ASN A 73 -0.23 -14.52 -7.92
N ALA A 74 -0.23 -13.30 -8.46
CA ALA A 74 0.98 -12.58 -8.80
C ALA A 74 1.86 -12.29 -7.56
N MET A 75 1.27 -11.99 -6.39
CA MET A 75 2.00 -11.89 -5.13
C MET A 75 2.57 -13.24 -4.68
N VAL A 76 1.82 -14.34 -4.82
CA VAL A 76 2.34 -15.69 -4.55
C VAL A 76 3.57 -15.96 -5.42
N LYS A 77 3.52 -15.62 -6.71
CA LYS A 77 4.67 -15.76 -7.62
C LYS A 77 5.87 -14.94 -7.18
N ASP A 78 5.63 -13.73 -6.67
CA ASP A 78 6.66 -12.80 -6.21
C ASP A 78 7.37 -13.29 -4.94
N ILE A 79 6.62 -13.78 -3.95
CA ILE A 79 7.18 -14.20 -2.65
C ILE A 79 7.61 -15.66 -2.60
N ALA A 80 6.90 -16.55 -3.32
CA ALA A 80 7.09 -18.00 -3.26
C ALA A 80 7.56 -18.63 -4.58
N GLY A 81 7.66 -17.84 -5.65
CA GLY A 81 8.15 -18.27 -6.96
C GLY A 81 7.07 -18.83 -7.88
N LYS A 82 7.42 -18.96 -9.17
CA LYS A 82 6.49 -19.34 -10.24
C LYS A 82 5.82 -20.71 -10.01
N SER A 83 6.60 -21.73 -9.63
CA SER A 83 6.05 -23.08 -9.43
C SER A 83 4.96 -23.12 -8.34
N CYS A 84 5.12 -22.35 -7.26
CA CYS A 84 4.11 -22.27 -6.21
C CYS A 84 2.84 -21.55 -6.70
N ALA A 85 3.01 -20.46 -7.47
CA ALA A 85 1.89 -19.73 -8.05
C ALA A 85 1.09 -20.56 -9.07
N ASP A 86 1.79 -21.31 -9.92
CA ASP A 86 1.17 -22.20 -10.91
C ASP A 86 0.40 -23.33 -10.20
N GLY A 87 0.97 -23.91 -9.13
CA GLY A 87 0.30 -24.94 -8.32
C GLY A 87 -0.94 -24.43 -7.57
N ALA A 88 -0.92 -23.18 -7.13
CA ALA A 88 -2.04 -22.57 -6.39
C ALA A 88 -3.07 -21.87 -7.30
N LEU A 89 -2.94 -21.97 -8.62
CA LEU A 89 -3.72 -21.18 -9.58
C LEU A 89 -5.23 -21.37 -9.43
N THR A 90 -5.67 -22.62 -9.21
CA THR A 90 -7.08 -22.99 -9.03
C THR A 90 -7.56 -22.85 -7.59
N ASP A 91 -6.67 -22.66 -6.63
CA ASP A 91 -7.01 -22.53 -5.21
C ASP A 91 -7.87 -21.30 -4.93
N THR A 92 -8.53 -21.32 -3.78
CA THR A 92 -9.29 -20.15 -3.30
C THR A 92 -8.37 -18.98 -2.98
N GLY A 93 -8.89 -17.75 -3.05
CA GLY A 93 -8.12 -16.56 -2.67
C GLY A 93 -7.64 -16.59 -1.21
N LYS A 94 -8.38 -17.27 -0.32
CA LYS A 94 -7.95 -17.48 1.07
C LYS A 94 -6.68 -18.32 1.14
N VAL A 95 -6.66 -19.47 0.48
CA VAL A 95 -5.50 -20.37 0.44
C VAL A 95 -4.27 -19.65 -0.14
N GLN A 96 -4.44 -18.89 -1.21
CA GLN A 96 -3.32 -18.12 -1.79
C GLN A 96 -2.80 -17.02 -0.84
N LYS A 97 -3.68 -16.34 -0.09
CA LYS A 97 -3.24 -15.37 0.95
C LYS A 97 -2.50 -16.06 2.09
N ASP A 98 -2.94 -17.26 2.48
CA ASP A 98 -2.28 -18.03 3.53
C ASP A 98 -0.87 -18.48 3.09
N ILE A 99 -0.65 -18.77 1.80
CA ILE A 99 0.70 -18.98 1.25
C ILE A 99 1.58 -17.75 1.47
N ILE A 100 1.06 -16.54 1.17
CA ILE A 100 1.81 -15.29 1.35
C ILE A 100 2.14 -15.10 2.84
N ARG A 101 1.14 -15.22 3.73
CA ARG A 101 1.32 -15.11 5.19
C ARG A 101 2.36 -16.09 5.71
N ASN A 102 2.26 -17.36 5.33
CA ASN A 102 3.19 -18.39 5.77
C ASN A 102 4.62 -18.10 5.30
N ARG A 103 4.78 -17.53 4.11
CA ARG A 103 6.11 -17.17 3.61
C ARG A 103 6.72 -15.98 4.34
N ILE A 104 5.90 -15.00 4.73
CA ILE A 104 6.32 -13.88 5.58
C ILE A 104 6.74 -14.39 6.96
N ALA A 105 5.88 -15.21 7.60
CA ALA A 105 6.11 -15.74 8.94
C ALA A 105 7.17 -16.86 9.01
N GLY A 106 7.64 -17.38 7.88
CA GLY A 106 8.52 -18.54 7.84
C GLY A 106 7.84 -19.86 8.27
N HIS A 107 6.51 -19.92 8.28
CA HIS A 107 5.76 -21.11 8.68
C HIS A 107 5.78 -22.18 7.58
N GLY A 108 6.14 -23.42 7.95
CA GLY A 108 6.11 -24.57 7.03
C GLY A 108 7.13 -24.48 5.88
N VAL A 109 8.13 -23.61 5.99
CA VAL A 109 9.16 -23.38 4.99
C VAL A 109 10.53 -23.34 5.66
N SER A 110 11.58 -23.67 4.91
CA SER A 110 12.95 -23.54 5.40
C SER A 110 13.32 -22.05 5.61
N ALA A 111 14.27 -21.77 6.51
CA ALA A 111 14.64 -20.41 6.88
C ALA A 111 15.13 -19.57 5.68
N ASP A 112 15.83 -20.18 4.71
CA ASP A 112 16.28 -19.54 3.46
C ASP A 112 15.12 -19.11 2.54
N LYS A 113 13.94 -19.69 2.75
CA LYS A 113 12.73 -19.44 1.96
C LYS A 113 11.77 -18.48 2.64
N ALA A 114 11.94 -18.20 3.93
CA ALA A 114 11.18 -17.17 4.62
C ALA A 114 11.48 -15.78 4.01
N ARG A 115 10.49 -14.89 4.05
CA ARG A 115 10.57 -13.54 3.47
C ARG A 115 9.88 -12.54 4.41
N PRO A 116 10.38 -12.35 5.65
CA PRO A 116 9.75 -11.45 6.63
C PRO A 116 9.71 -9.99 6.16
N ASP A 117 10.70 -9.58 5.37
CA ASP A 117 10.79 -8.22 4.82
C ASP A 117 10.02 -8.03 3.53
N TRP A 118 9.20 -8.99 3.09
CA TRP A 118 8.44 -8.84 1.85
C TRP A 118 7.31 -7.82 1.98
N ARG A 119 7.12 -7.04 0.91
CA ARG A 119 5.99 -6.14 0.71
C ARG A 119 5.44 -6.27 -0.70
N PRO A 120 4.15 -5.99 -0.91
CA PRO A 120 3.61 -5.86 -2.25
C PRO A 120 4.34 -4.75 -3.01
N ARG A 121 4.47 -4.92 -4.32
CA ARG A 121 5.25 -4.03 -5.21
C ARG A 121 4.89 -2.54 -5.12
N TRP A 122 3.64 -2.22 -4.80
CA TRP A 122 3.19 -0.83 -4.66
C TRP A 122 3.51 -0.21 -3.28
N MET A 123 4.04 -1.00 -2.33
CA MET A 123 4.55 -0.55 -1.03
C MET A 123 6.10 -0.61 -1.00
N GLN A 124 6.74 -0.40 -2.15
CA GLN A 124 8.19 -0.29 -2.30
C GLN A 124 8.55 1.08 -2.88
N VAL A 125 9.84 1.46 -2.79
CA VAL A 125 10.36 2.69 -3.38
C VAL A 125 11.42 2.30 -4.42
N PRO A 126 11.20 2.58 -5.72
CA PRO A 126 10.00 3.17 -6.31
C PRO A 126 8.82 2.18 -6.33
N ALA A 127 7.59 2.71 -6.26
CA ALA A 127 6.38 1.89 -6.31
C ALA A 127 6.19 1.23 -7.69
N SER A 128 5.82 -0.05 -7.70
CA SER A 128 5.58 -0.84 -8.91
C SER A 128 4.25 -1.59 -8.86
N HIS A 129 3.90 -2.31 -9.93
CA HIS A 129 2.63 -3.01 -10.12
C HIS A 129 2.83 -4.51 -10.36
N TYR A 130 1.78 -5.29 -10.12
CA TYR A 130 1.77 -6.73 -10.41
C TYR A 130 1.27 -7.07 -11.81
N LEU A 131 0.20 -6.39 -12.27
CA LEU A 131 -0.44 -6.68 -13.54
C LEU A 131 -0.16 -5.57 -14.56
N ASP A 132 -0.71 -4.38 -14.30
CA ASP A 132 -0.55 -3.20 -15.16
C ASP A 132 -0.43 -1.94 -14.31
N ARG A 133 0.47 -1.04 -14.72
CA ARG A 133 0.65 0.30 -14.13
C ARG A 133 -0.64 1.09 -14.14
N ALA A 134 -1.42 1.02 -15.22
CA ALA A 134 -2.68 1.76 -15.36
C ALA A 134 -3.70 1.39 -14.27
N THR A 135 -3.62 0.16 -13.75
CA THR A 135 -4.49 -0.34 -12.67
C THR A 135 -3.89 -0.15 -11.27
N CYS A 136 -2.72 0.47 -11.16
CA CYS A 136 -1.96 0.61 -9.92
C CYS A 136 -1.55 2.08 -9.70
N PRO A 137 -2.39 2.87 -9.01
CA PRO A 137 -2.17 4.30 -8.84
C PRO A 137 -0.78 4.69 -8.29
N PRO A 138 -0.19 3.99 -7.29
CA PRO A 138 1.18 4.29 -6.82
C PRO A 138 2.24 4.14 -7.92
N SER A 139 2.17 3.08 -8.73
CA SER A 139 3.13 2.85 -9.82
C SER A 139 2.99 3.87 -10.95
N ALA A 140 1.77 4.34 -11.23
CA ALA A 140 1.54 5.42 -12.18
C ALA A 140 2.01 6.77 -11.65
N ALA A 141 1.78 7.05 -10.37
CA ALA A 141 2.26 8.25 -9.68
C ALA A 141 3.80 8.30 -9.66
N GLY A 142 4.47 7.18 -9.36
CA GLY A 142 5.92 7.08 -9.33
C GLY A 142 6.55 7.37 -10.69
N GLU A 143 5.91 6.94 -11.78
CA GLU A 143 6.38 7.28 -13.13
C GLU A 143 6.29 8.77 -13.44
N ARG A 144 5.19 9.43 -13.03
CA ARG A 144 5.01 10.87 -13.21
C ARG A 144 6.00 11.66 -12.38
N ALA A 145 6.20 11.26 -11.12
CA ALA A 145 7.19 11.84 -10.23
C ALA A 145 8.60 11.72 -10.83
N ALA A 146 9.01 10.53 -11.27
CA ALA A 146 10.33 10.31 -11.87
C ALA A 146 10.60 11.21 -13.07
N LYS A 147 9.61 11.40 -13.97
CA LYS A 147 9.73 12.30 -15.13
C LYS A 147 10.06 13.76 -14.76
N ILE A 148 9.68 14.20 -13.57
CA ILE A 148 9.92 15.55 -13.05
C ILE A 148 11.20 15.57 -12.22
N MET A 149 11.32 14.64 -11.26
CA MET A 149 12.40 14.60 -10.28
C MET A 149 13.75 14.20 -10.90
N ASP A 150 13.79 13.28 -11.86
CA ASP A 150 15.04 12.88 -12.53
C ASP A 150 15.60 13.98 -13.45
N LYS A 151 14.77 14.95 -13.84
CA LYS A 151 15.18 16.13 -14.62
C LYS A 151 15.58 17.32 -13.75
N THR A 152 15.29 17.26 -12.46
CA THR A 152 15.61 18.32 -11.51
C THR A 152 17.03 18.08 -10.99
N PRO A 153 17.97 19.03 -11.14
CA PRO A 153 19.31 18.86 -10.59
C PRO A 153 19.18 18.58 -9.09
N SER A 154 19.75 17.45 -8.63
CA SER A 154 19.79 17.14 -7.20
C SER A 154 20.41 18.33 -6.48
N GLN A 155 19.62 19.05 -5.67
CA GLN A 155 20.20 19.98 -4.72
C GLN A 155 21.02 19.12 -3.77
N LYS A 156 22.36 19.21 -3.89
CA LYS A 156 23.28 18.57 -2.97
C LYS A 156 22.88 19.01 -1.56
N ALA A 157 22.52 18.03 -0.72
CA ALA A 157 22.32 18.27 0.70
C ALA A 157 23.58 18.95 1.25
N ALA A 158 23.39 20.13 1.83
CA ALA A 158 24.40 20.86 2.61
C ALA A 158 24.52 20.23 4.01
#